data_AF-A0A918UB43-F1
#
_entry.id   AF-A0A918UB43-F1
#
_cell.length_a   1.000
_cell.length_b   1.000
_cell.length_c   1.000
_cell.angle_alpha   90.00
_cell.angle_beta   90.00
_cell.angle_gamma   90.00
#
_symmetry.space_group_name_H-M   'P 1'
#
loop_
_entity.id
_entity.type
_entity.pdbx_description
1 polymer ?
#
loop_
_entity_poly.entity_id
_entity_poly.type
_entity_poly.pdbx_seq_one_letter_code
_entity_poly.pdbx_strand_id
1 'polypeptide(L)' 'MRSTRPAPVPQAHVERLEGGTEVKLEVFLSTTRTRRAKLTADKLQQLADLEFKWAA' A
#
# COMPACT_ATOMS: atom_id res chain seq x y z
N MET A 1 23.05 -14.50 -0.93
CA MET A 1 21.65 -14.16 -1.31
C MET A 1 21.46 -12.67 -1.04
N ARG A 2 21.17 -11.83 -2.03
CA ARG A 2 20.95 -10.38 -1.78
C ARG A 2 19.55 -10.20 -1.20
N SER A 3 19.48 -9.79 0.07
CA SER A 3 18.24 -9.39 0.70
C SER A 3 17.88 -8.00 0.17
N THR A 4 17.06 -7.93 -0.88
CA THR A 4 16.55 -6.64 -1.39
C THR A 4 15.62 -6.07 -0.32
N ARG A 5 16.06 -5.02 0.37
CA ARG A 5 15.17 -4.26 1.26
C ARG A 5 14.13 -3.56 0.38
N PRO A 6 12.83 -3.61 0.72
CA PRO A 6 11.83 -2.84 -0.01
C PRO A 6 12.20 -1.35 0.06
N ALA A 7 12.30 -0.73 -1.12
CA ALA A 7 12.59 0.69 -1.24
C ALA A 7 11.32 1.50 -0.89
N PRO A 8 11.46 2.72 -0.32
CA PRO A 8 10.33 3.61 -0.13
C PRO A 8 9.68 3.94 -1.48
N VAL A 9 8.35 3.99 -1.50
CA VAL A 9 7.59 4.34 -2.71
C VAL A 9 7.88 5.80 -3.08
N PRO A 10 8.30 6.11 -4.33
CA PRO A 10 8.52 7.48 -4.76
C PRO A 10 7.24 8.31 -4.67
N GLN A 11 7.37 9.59 -4.29
CA GLN A 11 6.23 10.52 -4.14
C GLN A 11 5.43 10.70 -5.45
N ALA A 12 6.09 10.54 -6.59
CA ALA A 12 5.49 10.67 -7.92
C ALA A 12 4.98 9.34 -8.50
N HIS A 13 5.00 8.24 -7.73
CA HIS A 13 4.61 6.94 -8.25
C HIS A 13 3.10 6.85 -8.49
N VAL A 14 2.73 6.57 -9.74
CA VAL A 14 1.34 6.38 -10.19
C VAL A 14 1.19 4.97 -10.73
N GLU A 15 0.23 4.21 -10.19
CA GLU A 15 -0.22 2.95 -10.75
C GLU A 15 -1.46 3.18 -11.61
N ARG A 16 -1.47 2.61 -12.81
CA ARG A 16 -2.63 2.64 -13.70
C ARG A 16 -3.35 1.30 -13.64
N LEU A 17 -4.55 1.32 -13.09
CA LEU A 17 -5.40 0.14 -12.97
C LEU A 17 -6.09 -0.17 -14.30
N GLU A 18 -6.55 -1.42 -14.41
CA GLU A 18 -7.47 -1.81 -15.48
C GLU A 18 -8.71 -0.90 -15.46
N GLY A 19 -9.08 -0.36 -16.62
CA GLY A 19 -10.10 0.69 -16.75
C GLY A 19 -9.57 2.13 -16.77
N GLY A 20 -8.24 2.32 -16.64
CA GLY A 20 -7.59 3.61 -16.86
C GLY A 20 -7.53 4.53 -15.64
N THR A 21 -7.98 4.06 -14.48
CA THR A 21 -7.85 4.79 -13.21
C THR A 21 -6.40 4.90 -12.80
N GLU A 22 -5.96 6.12 -12.48
CA GLU A 22 -4.61 6.39 -11.97
C GLU A 22 -4.64 6.56 -10.44
N VAL A 23 -3.77 5.83 -9.74
CA VAL A 23 -3.67 5.86 -8.28
C VAL A 23 -2.26 6.25 -7.87
N LYS A 24 -2.15 7.33 -7.09
CA LYS A 24 -0.89 7.68 -6.41
C LYS A 24 -0.68 6.73 -5.23
N LEU A 25 0.29 5.82 -5.34
CA LEU A 25 0.50 4.79 -4.33
C LEU A 25 0.87 5.39 -2.96
N GLU A 26 1.67 6.45 -2.94
CA GLU A 26 2.01 7.13 -1.68
C GLU A 26 0.77 7.63 -0.93
N VAL A 27 -0.16 8.27 -1.64
CA VAL A 27 -1.40 8.82 -1.07
C VAL A 27 -2.31 7.68 -0.60
N PHE A 28 -2.41 6.61 -1.39
CA PHE A 28 -3.16 5.42 -1.02
C PHE A 28 -2.62 4.78 0.27
N LEU A 29 -1.31 4.56 0.37
CA LEU A 29 -0.68 3.98 1.54
C LEU A 29 -0.81 4.89 2.77
N SER A 30 -0.62 6.20 2.61
CA SER A 30 -0.76 7.18 3.69
C SER A 30 -2.20 7.22 4.23
N THR A 31 -3.19 7.22 3.33
CA THR A 31 -4.61 7.19 3.71
C THR A 31 -4.98 5.88 4.41
N THR A 32 -4.48 4.75 3.89
CA THR A 32 -4.68 3.41 4.47
C THR A 32 -4.11 3.31 5.88
N ARG A 33 -2.90 3.86 6.13
CA ARG A 33 -2.30 3.95 7.47
C ARG A 33 -3.11 4.80 8.42
N THR A 34 -3.48 6.02 8.03
CA THR A 34 -4.26 6.94 8.87
C THR A 34 -5.64 6.37 9.23
N ARG A 35 -6.27 5.66 8.29
CA ARG A 35 -7.61 5.09 8.47
C ARG A 35 -7.59 3.62 8.89
N ARG A 36 -6.46 3.08 9.34
CA ARG A 36 -6.31 1.66 9.72
C ARG A 36 -7.43 1.17 10.63
N ALA A 37 -7.82 1.95 11.63
CA ALA A 37 -8.88 1.61 12.58
C ALA A 37 -10.28 1.47 11.96
N LYS A 38 -10.49 1.99 10.74
CA LYS A 38 -11.74 1.94 9.99
C LYS A 38 -11.74 0.86 8.90
N LEU A 39 -10.64 0.11 8.75
CA LEU A 39 -10.57 -0.98 7.79
C LEU A 39 -11.30 -2.20 8.34
N THR A 40 -12.06 -2.88 7.47
CA THR A 40 -12.67 -4.16 7.81
C THR A 40 -11.59 -5.24 7.93
N ALA A 41 -11.91 -6.34 8.63
CA ALA A 41 -10.99 -7.48 8.76
C ALA A 41 -10.54 -8.03 7.40
N ASP A 42 -11.45 -8.12 6.44
CA ASP A 42 -11.16 -8.52 5.06
C ASP A 42 -10.10 -7.62 4.39
N LYS A 43 -10.25 -6.29 4.47
CA LYS A 43 -9.26 -5.36 3.91
C LYS A 43 -7.91 -5.46 4.61
N LEU A 44 -7.90 -5.71 5.91
CA LEU A 44 -6.67 -5.94 6.67
C LEU A 44 -5.97 -7.23 6.22
N GLN A 45 -6.74 -8.30 5.95
CA GLN A 45 -6.20 -9.56 5.44
C GLN A 45 -5.61 -9.40 4.04
N GLN A 46 -6.32 -8.74 3.12
CA GLN A 46 -5.81 -8.46 1.77
C GLN A 46 -4.48 -7.69 1.81
N LEU A 47 -4.33 -6.72 2.70
CA LEU A 47 -3.06 -6.01 2.88
C LEU A 47 -1.96 -6.94 3.42
N ALA A 48 -2.28 -7.83 4.36
CA ALA A 48 -1.34 -8.80 4.90
C ALA A 48 -0.86 -9.81 3.84
N ASP A 49 -1.77 -10.25 2.96
CA ASP A 49 -1.46 -11.17 1.85
C ASP A 49 -0.51 -10.54 0.82
N LEU A 50 -0.52 -9.21 0.70
CA LEU A 50 0.44 -8.42 -0.10
C LEU A 50 1.77 -8.17 0.62
N GLU A 51 2.01 -8.85 1.74
CA GLU A 51 3.16 -8.64 2.63
C GLU A 51 3.31 -7.19 3.13
N PHE A 52 2.21 -6.42 3.19
CA PHE A 52 2.24 -5.07 3.70
C PHE A 52 2.48 -5.07 5.22
N LYS A 53 3.64 -4.54 5.62
CA LYS A 53 4.03 -4.46 7.03
C LYS A 53 3.60 -3.11 7.62
N TRP A 54 2.85 -3.16 8.71
CA TRP A 54 2.54 -1.98 9.51
C TRP A 54 3.81 -1.49 10.21
N ALA A 55 3.98 -0.17 10.28
CA ALA A 55 4.93 0.42 11.22
C ALA A 55 4.44 0.13 12.66
N ALA A 56 5.37 -0.23 13.54
CA ALA A 56 5.11 -0.40 14.98
C ALA A 56 4.79 0.94 15.65
#